data_AF-A0A9E3FQZ8-F1
#
_entry.id   AF-A0A9E3FQZ8-F1
#
_cell.length_a   1.000
_cell.length_b   1.000
_cell.length_c   1.000
_cell.angle_alpha   90.00
_cell.angle_beta   90.00
_cell.angle_gamma   90.00
#
_symmetry.space_group_name_H-M   'P 1'
#
loop_
_entity.id
_entity.type
_entity.pdbx_description
1 polymer ?
#
loop_
_entity_poly.entity_id
_entity_poly.type
_entity_poly.pdbx_seq_one_letter_code
_entity_poly.pdbx_strand_id
1 'polypeptide(L)' 'METVVSKKRRRRFKQTLALGERLLMAASLARDAAEQMPPGAERTKLLMKAREAEAIAQLEQCLSTRRQSHEQRR' A
#
# COMPACT_ATOMS: atom_id res chain seq x y z
N MET A 1 13.03 41.12 3.74
CA MET A 1 11.78 40.40 4.04
C MET A 1 12.14 38.97 4.39
N GLU A 2 12.29 38.66 5.67
CA GLU A 2 12.73 37.34 6.13
C GLU A 2 11.55 36.36 6.07
N THR A 3 11.64 35.35 5.21
CA THR A 3 10.67 34.27 5.18
C THR A 3 10.98 33.32 6.33
N VAL A 4 10.20 33.42 7.41
CA VAL A 4 10.23 32.44 8.51
C VAL A 4 9.75 31.11 7.93
N VAL A 5 10.68 30.27 7.48
CA VAL A 5 10.38 28.91 7.01
C VAL A 5 9.90 28.14 8.24
N SER A 6 8.59 28.15 8.44
CA SER A 6 7.92 27.37 9.47
C SER A 6 8.34 25.91 9.31
N LYS A 7 9.09 25.40 10.29
CA LYS A 7 9.66 24.05 10.28
C LYS A 7 8.52 23.04 10.18
N LYS A 8 8.22 22.57 8.96
CA LYS A 8 7.12 21.64 8.68
C LYS A 8 7.27 20.40 9.56
N ARG A 9 6.30 20.16 10.43
CA ARG A 9 6.27 19.01 11.34
C ARG A 9 6.16 17.73 10.52
N ARG A 10 7.14 16.82 10.64
CA ARG A 10 7.08 15.51 9.98
C ARG A 10 5.89 14.72 10.55
N ARG A 11 4.98 14.26 9.68
CA ARG A 11 3.87 13.38 10.06
C ARG A 11 4.42 11.97 10.32
N ARG A 12 4.83 11.71 11.56
CA ARG A 12 5.25 10.38 12.00
C ARG A 12 4.01 9.58 12.36
N PHE A 13 3.72 8.53 11.60
CA PHE A 13 2.66 7.57 11.90
C PHE A 13 3.31 6.21 12.14
N LYS A 14 2.94 5.53 13.23
CA LYS A 14 3.38 4.16 13.49
C LYS A 14 2.52 3.23 12.65
N GLN A 15 3.17 2.46 11.78
CA GLN A 15 2.52 1.40 11.02
C GLN A 15 2.48 0.17 11.92
N THR A 16 1.30 -0.12 12.48
CA THR A 16 1.10 -1.26 13.39
C THR A 16 0.86 -2.57 12.65
N LEU A 17 0.29 -2.47 11.44
CA LEU A 17 0.03 -3.59 10.54
C LEU A 17 1.24 -3.87 9.66
N ALA A 18 1.40 -5.13 9.27
CA ALA A 18 2.43 -5.54 8.32
C ALA A 18 2.25 -4.82 6.97
N LEU A 19 3.31 -4.77 6.16
CA LEU A 19 3.24 -4.12 4.85
C LEU A 19 2.22 -4.83 3.95
N GLY A 20 2.27 -6.16 3.87
CA GLY A 20 1.31 -6.97 3.10
C GLY A 20 -0.14 -6.74 3.50
N GLU A 21 -0.44 -6.73 4.81
CA GLU A 21 -1.80 -6.48 5.32
C GLU A 21 -2.34 -5.12 4.88
N ARG A 22 -1.51 -4.07 4.94
CA ARG A 22 -1.93 -2.73 4.51
C ARG A 22 -2.15 -2.61 3.02
N LEU A 23 -1.35 -3.33 2.22
CA LEU A 23 -1.54 -3.40 0.77
C LEU A 23 -2.85 -4.10 0.42
N LEU A 24 -3.18 -5.20 1.10
CA LEU A 24 -4.47 -5.90 0.91
C LEU A 24 -5.65 -5.02 1.34
N MET A 25 -5.56 -4.33 2.48
CA MET A 25 -6.60 -3.37 2.89
C MET A 25 -6.77 -2.25 1.85
N ALA A 26 -5.68 -1.71 1.31
CA ALA A 26 -5.75 -0.70 0.26
C ALA A 26 -6.40 -1.23 -1.02
N ALA A 27 -6.13 -2.49 -1.38
CA ALA A 27 -6.77 -3.14 -2.51
C ALA A 27 -8.29 -3.30 -2.32
N SER A 28 -8.73 -3.75 -1.15
CA SER A 28 -10.16 -3.84 -0.80
C SER A 28 -10.84 -2.47 -0.88
N LEU A 29 -10.29 -1.45 -0.22
CA LEU A 29 -10.86 -0.10 -0.25
C LEU A 29 -10.93 0.49 -1.66
N ALA A 30 -9.95 0.20 -2.52
CA ALA A 30 -9.97 0.63 -3.90
C ALA A 30 -11.05 -0.08 -4.73
N ARG A 31 -11.33 -1.36 -4.45
CA ARG A 31 -12.46 -2.07 -5.06
C ARG A 31 -13.80 -1.53 -4.59
N ASP A 32 -13.98 -1.37 -3.28
CA ASP A 32 -15.21 -0.84 -2.70
C ASP A 32 -15.51 0.55 -3.29
N ALA A 33 -14.49 1.41 -3.40
CA ALA A 33 -14.63 2.72 -4.05
C ALA A 33 -14.96 2.61 -5.55
N ALA A 34 -14.41 1.61 -6.25
CA ALA A 34 -14.69 1.39 -7.67
C ALA A 34 -16.11 0.84 -7.91
N GLU A 35 -16.68 0.11 -6.96
CA GLU A 35 -18.07 -0.37 -7.01
C GLU A 35 -19.08 0.77 -6.87
N GLN A 36 -18.76 1.79 -6.07
CA GLN A 36 -19.61 2.97 -5.91
C GLN A 36 -19.51 3.97 -7.07
N MET A 37 -18.56 3.79 -7.99
CA MET A 37 -18.38 4.68 -9.14
C MET A 37 -19.11 4.18 -10.39
N PRO A 38 -19.64 5.09 -11.22
CA PRO A 38 -20.13 4.73 -12.55
C PRO A 38 -18.97 4.18 -13.41
N PRO A 39 -19.28 3.34 -14.40
CA PRO A 39 -18.29 2.86 -15.36
C PRO A 39 -17.61 4.03 -16.07
N GLY A 40 -16.28 4.08 -16.03
CA GLY A 40 -15.49 5.16 -16.60
C GLY A 40 -14.02 5.09 -16.21
N ALA A 41 -13.26 6.09 -16.65
CA ALA A 41 -11.81 6.14 -16.43
C ALA A 41 -11.42 6.12 -14.95
N GLU A 42 -12.18 6.81 -14.09
CA GLU A 42 -11.91 6.86 -12.64
C GLU A 42 -12.11 5.50 -11.96
N ARG A 43 -13.19 4.79 -12.32
CA ARG A 43 -13.42 3.40 -11.87
C ARG A 43 -12.27 2.48 -12.30
N THR A 44 -11.85 2.57 -13.56
CA THR A 44 -10.73 1.77 -14.08
C THR A 44 -9.43 2.06 -13.33
N LYS A 45 -9.12 3.33 -13.04
CA LYS A 45 -7.94 3.72 -12.26
C LYS A 45 -7.97 3.11 -10.86
N LEU A 46 -9.11 3.09 -10.19
CA LEU A 46 -9.25 2.46 -8.87
C LEU A 46 -9.03 0.94 -8.94
N LEU A 47 -9.62 0.28 -9.94
CA LEU A 47 -9.41 -1.16 -10.15
C LEU A 47 -7.95 -1.49 -10.47
N MET A 48 -7.26 -0.64 -11.24
CA MET A 48 -5.82 -0.80 -11.50
C MET A 48 -5.01 -0.68 -10.21
N LYS A 49 -5.29 0.33 -9.38
CA LYS A 49 -4.63 0.49 -8.07
C LYS A 49 -4.87 -0.71 -7.16
N ALA A 50 -6.07 -1.28 -7.16
CA ALA A 50 -6.37 -2.48 -6.39
C ALA A 50 -5.49 -3.66 -6.82
N ARG A 51 -5.41 -3.91 -8.14
CA ARG A 51 -4.58 -4.98 -8.71
C ARG A 51 -3.10 -4.77 -8.42
N GLU A 52 -2.62 -3.54 -8.52
CA GLU A 52 -1.23 -3.20 -8.22
C GLU A 52 -0.89 -3.49 -6.75
N ALA A 53 -1.76 -3.07 -5.82
CA ALA A 53 -1.56 -3.32 -4.41
C ALA A 53 -1.51 -4.83 -4.07
N GLU A 54 -2.35 -5.65 -4.70
CA GLU A 54 -2.30 -7.12 -4.55
C GLU A 54 -1.01 -7.72 -5.09
N ALA A 55 -0.58 -7.30 -6.29
CA ALA A 55 0.66 -7.78 -6.88
C ALA A 55 1.87 -7.44 -5.99
N ILE A 56 1.90 -6.23 -5.43
CA ILE A 56 2.95 -5.83 -4.50
C ILE A 56 2.88 -6.66 -3.21
N ALA A 57 1.69 -6.95 -2.68
CA ALA A 57 1.55 -7.80 -1.50
C ALA A 57 2.08 -9.23 -1.74
N GLN A 58 1.81 -9.80 -2.92
CA GLN A 58 2.35 -11.11 -3.31
C GLN A 58 3.88 -11.08 -3.45
N LEU A 59 4.42 -10.01 -4.03
CA LEU A 59 5.87 -9.82 -4.12
C LEU A 59 6.52 -9.70 -2.75
N GLU A 60 5.93 -8.92 -1.84
CA GLU A 60 6.38 -8.77 -0.46
C GLU A 60 6.43 -10.12 0.24
N GLN A 61 5.37 -10.93 0.10
CA GLN A 61 5.31 -12.27 0.65
C GLN A 61 6.40 -13.19 0.05
N CYS A 62 6.64 -13.12 -1.26
CA CYS A 62 7.70 -13.89 -1.92
C CYS A 62 9.11 -13.50 -1.44
N LEU A 63 9.33 -12.20 -1.16
CA LEU A 63 10.61 -11.71 -0.65
C LEU A 63 10.81 -12.03 0.83
N SER A 64 9.74 -11.96 1.63
CA SER A 64 9.78 -12.28 3.06
C SER A 64 9.99 -13.79 3.29
N THR A 65 9.30 -14.65 2.53
CA THR A 65 9.46 -16.12 2.61
C THR A 65 10.86 -16.60 2.24
N ARG A 66 11.49 -16.02 1.19
CA ARG A 66 12.91 -16.32 0.86
C ARG A 66 13.88 -15.95 1.97
N ARG A 67 13.55 -14.92 2.75
CA ARG A 67 14.36 -14.52 3.90
C ARG A 67 14.26 -15.54 5.03
N GLN A 68 13.08 -16.10 5.26
CA GLN A 68 12.86 -17.10 6.31
C GLN A 68 13.46 -18.48 5.97
N SER A 69 13.44 -18.89 4.70
CA SER A 69 14.05 -20.15 4.27
C SER A 69 15.59 -20.19 4.41
N HIS A 70 16.24 -19.02 4.38
CA HIS A 70 17.67 -18.89 4.69
C HIS A 70 17.96 -18.91 6.19
N GLU A 71 17.05 -18.38 7.02
CA GLU A 71 17.21 -18.39 8.48
C GLU A 71 17.04 -19.80 9.07
N GLN A 72 16.14 -20.62 8.51
CA GLN A 72 15.89 -22.00 9.00
C GLN A 72 16.94 -23.03 8.57
N ARG A 73 17.93 -22.63 7.76
CA ARG A 73 19.04 -23.49 7.30
C ARG A 73 20.36 -23.26 8.06
N ARG A 74 20.38 -22.33 9.02
CA ARG A 74 21.51 -22.12 9.94
C ARG A 74 21.27 -22.82 11.26
#